data_AF-A0A6C1RL85-F1
#
_entry.id   AF-A0A6C1RL85-F1
#
_cell.length_a   1.000
_cell.length_b   1.000
_cell.length_c   1.000
_cell.angle_alpha   90.00
_cell.angle_beta   90.00
_cell.angle_gamma   90.00
#
_symmetry.space_group_name_H-M   'P 1'
#
loop_
_entity.id
_entity.type
_entity.pdbx_description
1 polymer ?
#
loop_
_entity_poly.entity_id
_entity_poly.type
_entity_poly.pdbx_seq_one_letter_code
_entity_poly.pdbx_strand_id
1 'polypeptide(L)'
;MYGSERFRRRMLKLPTSHPDATPQQRIDQARSGFAACLSGFPAGLVDDVFEYFHDKNAPLLQADGTLPEYSERMGAMLDLFLLDYDVNGDPLTHEDWQFVRETVDAFAVDMDMDVVNYIMVLIVEKGAL
;
A
#
# COMPACT_ATOMS: atom_id res chain seq x y z
N MET A 1 -1.45 17.34 -2.45
CA MET A 1 -0.24 16.48 -2.57
C MET A 1 -0.69 15.09 -2.18
N TYR A 2 -0.71 14.18 -3.14
CA TYR A 2 -1.27 12.83 -3.00
C TYR A 2 -0.58 12.06 -1.86
N GLY A 3 -1.33 11.26 -1.09
CA GLY A 3 -0.81 10.57 0.10
C GLY A 3 0.26 9.53 -0.23
N SER A 4 0.09 8.81 -1.34
CA SER A 4 1.09 7.87 -1.90
C SER A 4 2.40 8.55 -2.29
N GLU A 5 2.35 9.74 -2.90
CA GLU A 5 3.53 10.51 -3.30
C GLU A 5 4.39 10.89 -2.08
N ARG A 6 3.74 11.21 -0.95
CA ARG A 6 4.45 11.44 0.32
C ARG A 6 5.17 10.18 0.80
N PHE A 7 4.54 9.03 0.70
CA PHE A 7 5.14 7.74 1.03
C PHE A 7 6.33 7.44 0.09
N ARG A 8 6.15 7.53 -1.23
CA ARG A 8 7.20 7.30 -2.24
C ARG A 8 8.43 8.14 -1.95
N ARG A 9 8.26 9.46 -1.77
CA ARG A 9 9.35 10.38 -1.42
C ARG A 9 10.06 10.02 -0.12
N ARG A 10 9.33 9.56 0.90
CA ARG A 10 9.91 9.13 2.17
C ARG A 10 10.80 7.91 1.96
N MET A 11 10.32 6.91 1.21
CA MET A 11 11.09 5.71 0.91
C MET A 11 12.35 6.04 0.11
N LEU A 12 12.24 6.85 -0.95
CA LEU A 12 13.39 7.24 -1.77
C LEU A 12 14.47 8.02 -0.99
N LYS A 13 14.08 8.72 0.08
CA LYS A 13 15.02 9.43 0.97
C LYS A 13 15.60 8.55 2.07
N LEU A 14 15.14 7.31 2.23
CA LEU A 14 15.60 6.43 3.30
C LEU A 14 17.12 6.18 3.23
N PRO A 15 17.73 5.85 2.07
CA PRO A 15 19.18 5.59 2.00
C PRO A 15 20.04 6.82 2.33
N THR A 16 19.53 8.03 2.07
CA THR A 16 20.26 9.28 2.36
C THR A 16 20.05 9.79 3.78
N SER A 17 18.86 9.57 4.34
CA SER A 17 18.54 10.00 5.71
C SER A 17 18.97 9.00 6.79
N HIS A 18 19.03 7.71 6.45
CA HIS A 18 19.39 6.62 7.36
C HIS A 18 20.29 5.60 6.65
N PRO A 19 21.54 5.98 6.30
CA PRO A 19 22.45 5.11 5.53
C PRO A 19 22.74 3.78 6.25
N ASP A 20 22.81 3.81 7.59
CA ASP A 20 23.13 2.65 8.43
C ASP A 20 21.88 1.90 8.94
N ALA A 21 20.70 2.17 8.36
CA ALA A 21 19.46 1.51 8.78
C ALA A 21 19.53 0.00 8.55
N THR A 22 19.30 -0.77 9.61
CA THR A 22 19.14 -2.23 9.53
C THR A 22 17.90 -2.59 8.70
N PRO A 23 17.81 -3.81 8.14
CA PRO A 23 16.62 -4.25 7.41
C PRO A 23 15.33 -4.04 8.21
N GLN A 24 15.33 -4.39 9.50
CA GLN A 24 14.17 -4.18 10.38
C GLN A 24 13.80 -2.69 10.50
N GLN A 25 14.78 -1.81 10.70
CA GLN A 25 14.52 -0.37 10.76
C GLN A 25 13.93 0.17 9.45
N ARG A 26 14.34 -0.36 8.29
CA ARG A 26 13.75 0.02 7.00
C ARG A 26 12.28 -0.39 6.91
N ILE A 27 11.95 -1.59 7.37
CA ILE A 27 10.58 -2.10 7.45
C ILE A 27 9.74 -1.21 8.37
N ASP A 28 10.26 -0.89 9.56
CA ASP A 28 9.56 -0.03 10.53
C ASP A 28 9.29 1.38 9.95
N GLN A 29 10.25 1.92 9.19
CA GLN A 29 10.07 3.20 8.49
C GLN A 29 9.04 3.12 7.37
N ALA A 30 9.01 2.02 6.62
CA ALA A 30 7.99 1.77 5.60
C ALA A 30 6.60 1.65 6.24
N ARG A 31 6.45 0.83 7.28
CA ARG A 31 5.19 0.64 8.02
C ARG A 31 4.68 1.96 8.59
N SER A 32 5.55 2.71 9.27
CA SER A 32 5.23 4.05 9.78
C SER A 32 4.81 5.02 8.69
N GLY A 33 5.50 5.00 7.54
CA GLY A 33 5.15 5.83 6.39
C GLY A 33 3.79 5.48 5.81
N PHE A 34 3.51 4.18 5.66
CA PHE A 34 2.28 3.66 5.10
C PHE A 34 1.08 3.98 6.00
N ALA A 35 1.18 3.64 7.29
CA ALA A 35 0.13 3.91 8.26
C ALA A 35 -0.19 5.41 8.42
N ALA A 36 0.83 6.27 8.31
CA ALA A 36 0.61 7.72 8.33
C ALA A 36 -0.22 8.23 7.15
N CYS A 37 -0.20 7.54 6.00
CA CYS A 37 -1.03 7.89 4.85
C CYS A 37 -2.48 7.43 5.01
N LEU A 38 -2.72 6.38 5.79
CA LEU A 38 -4.05 5.81 6.05
C LEU A 38 -4.54 6.06 7.49
N SER A 39 -4.13 7.17 8.11
CA SER A 39 -4.42 7.44 9.53
C SER A 39 -5.91 7.51 9.92
N GLY A 40 -6.82 7.61 8.94
CA GLY A 40 -8.28 7.59 9.15
C GLY A 40 -8.92 6.21 8.99
N PHE A 41 -8.14 5.18 8.65
CA PHE A 41 -8.62 3.82 8.44
C PHE A 41 -8.47 2.96 9.71
N PRO A 42 -9.25 1.87 9.85
CA PRO A 42 -9.07 0.91 10.93
C PRO A 42 -7.64 0.37 10.97
N ALA A 43 -7.02 0.37 12.15
CA ALA A 43 -5.62 -0.05 12.30
C ALA A 43 -5.39 -1.50 11.82
N GLY A 44 -6.35 -2.40 12.08
CA GLY A 44 -6.29 -3.77 11.59
C GLY A 44 -6.19 -3.86 10.06
N LEU A 45 -7.04 -3.12 9.35
CA LEU A 45 -6.97 -3.03 7.88
C LEU A 45 -5.61 -2.53 7.40
N VAL A 46 -5.09 -1.46 8.03
CA VAL A 46 -3.80 -0.87 7.64
C VAL A 46 -2.66 -1.86 7.84
N ASP A 47 -2.67 -2.60 8.96
CA ASP A 47 -1.68 -3.63 9.25
C ASP A 47 -1.79 -4.81 8.28
N ASP A 48 -2.99 -5.33 8.04
CA ASP A 48 -3.23 -6.46 7.13
C ASP A 48 -2.77 -6.13 5.70
N VAL A 49 -3.17 -4.96 5.19
CA VAL A 49 -2.77 -4.50 3.86
C VAL A 49 -1.25 -4.28 3.80
N PHE A 50 -0.67 -3.63 4.81
CA PHE A 50 0.77 -3.41 4.82
C PHE A 50 1.52 -4.74 4.82
N GLU A 51 1.14 -5.69 5.66
CA GLU A 51 1.81 -6.99 5.81
C GLU A 51 1.76 -7.79 4.52
N TYR A 52 0.58 -7.94 3.92
CA TYR A 52 0.42 -8.67 2.67
C TYR A 52 1.29 -8.10 1.54
N PHE A 53 1.20 -6.79 1.29
CA PHE A 53 1.96 -6.17 0.21
C PHE A 53 3.44 -6.00 0.54
N HIS A 54 3.81 -5.81 1.81
CA HIS A 54 5.20 -5.80 2.22
C HIS A 54 5.82 -7.17 1.97
N ASP A 55 5.23 -8.26 2.44
CA ASP A 55 5.80 -9.60 2.31
C ASP A 55 6.01 -9.99 0.85
N LYS A 56 5.04 -9.69 -0.01
CA LYS A 56 5.14 -9.91 -1.46
C LYS A 56 6.27 -9.11 -2.11
N ASN A 57 6.61 -7.94 -1.57
CA ASN A 57 7.58 -7.00 -2.13
C ASN A 57 8.84 -6.83 -1.27
N ALA A 58 9.00 -7.59 -0.19
CA ALA A 58 10.07 -7.45 0.79
C ALA A 58 11.47 -7.57 0.16
N PRO A 59 11.71 -8.43 -0.85
CA PRO A 59 12.99 -8.45 -1.56
C PRO A 59 13.37 -7.11 -2.19
N LEU A 60 12.39 -6.31 -2.65
CA LEU A 60 12.62 -5.01 -3.29
C LEU A 60 13.05 -3.93 -2.28
N LEU A 61 12.70 -4.07 -1.00
CA LEU A 61 13.14 -3.17 0.06
C LEU A 61 14.60 -3.45 0.48
N GLN A 62 15.05 -4.70 0.31
CA GLN A 62 16.35 -5.16 0.78
C GLN A 62 17.44 -5.08 -0.28
N ALA A 63 17.08 -5.20 -1.57
CA ALA A 63 18.03 -5.12 -2.67
C ALA A 63 18.43 -3.67 -3.00
N ASP A 64 19.70 -3.49 -3.39
CA ASP A 64 20.21 -2.18 -3.79
C ASP A 64 19.59 -1.76 -5.13
N GLY A 65 19.11 -0.52 -5.20
CA GLY A 65 18.54 0.07 -6.42
C GLY A 65 17.08 -0.28 -6.70
N THR A 66 16.46 -1.20 -5.94
CA THR A 66 15.04 -1.61 -6.14
C THR A 66 14.05 -0.85 -5.26
N LEU A 67 14.55 0.04 -4.38
CA LEU A 67 13.71 0.85 -3.50
C LEU A 67 12.68 1.74 -4.23
N PRO A 68 12.97 2.32 -5.42
CA PRO A 68 11.95 2.99 -6.21
C PRO A 68 10.79 2.07 -6.56
N GLU A 69 11.07 0.85 -7.02
CA GLU A 69 10.04 -0.13 -7.37
C GLU A 69 9.22 -0.55 -6.15
N TYR A 70 9.87 -0.82 -5.01
CA TYR A 70 9.18 -1.07 -3.75
C TYR A 70 8.21 0.08 -3.40
N SER A 71 8.70 1.31 -3.54
CA SER A 71 7.93 2.51 -3.21
C SER A 71 6.73 2.72 -4.14
N GLU A 72 6.87 2.39 -5.43
CA GLU A 72 5.78 2.47 -6.41
C GLU A 72 4.70 1.44 -6.12
N ARG A 73 5.07 0.17 -5.87
CA ARG A 73 4.11 -0.89 -5.59
C ARG A 73 3.30 -0.65 -4.33
N MET A 74 3.97 -0.27 -3.25
CA MET A 74 3.29 0.11 -2.00
C MET A 74 2.49 1.42 -2.17
N GLY A 75 2.99 2.36 -2.98
CA GLY A 75 2.33 3.61 -3.30
C GLY A 75 1.01 3.41 -4.05
N ALA A 76 0.98 2.51 -5.02
CA ALA A 76 -0.26 2.14 -5.72
C ALA A 76 -1.33 1.61 -4.76
N MET A 77 -0.94 0.90 -3.68
CA MET A 77 -1.91 0.42 -2.70
C MET A 77 -2.49 1.57 -1.89
N LEU A 78 -1.66 2.54 -1.52
CA LEU A 78 -2.16 3.76 -0.90
C LEU A 78 -3.12 4.51 -1.83
N ASP A 79 -2.82 4.59 -3.12
CA ASP A 79 -3.70 5.24 -4.11
C ASP A 79 -5.07 4.60 -4.17
N LEU A 80 -5.16 3.27 -4.00
CA LEU A 80 -6.43 2.54 -3.94
C LEU A 80 -7.32 3.01 -2.78
N PHE A 81 -6.77 3.09 -1.57
CA PHE A 81 -7.52 3.55 -0.40
C PHE A 81 -7.72 5.07 -0.37
N LEU A 82 -6.99 5.83 -1.18
CA LEU A 82 -7.07 7.28 -1.28
C LEU A 82 -7.90 7.77 -2.48
N LEU A 83 -8.65 6.88 -3.14
CA LEU A 83 -9.53 7.18 -4.27
C LEU A 83 -8.80 7.70 -5.52
N ASP A 84 -7.52 7.36 -5.69
CA ASP A 84 -6.64 7.92 -6.73
C ASP A 84 -5.89 6.82 -7.51
N TYR A 85 -6.45 5.60 -7.55
CA TYR A 85 -5.83 4.46 -8.21
C TYR A 85 -5.74 4.63 -9.72
N ASP A 86 -4.53 4.48 -10.28
CA ASP A 86 -4.34 4.44 -11.73
C ASP A 86 -4.62 3.04 -12.29
N VAL A 87 -5.83 2.86 -12.82
CA VAL A 87 -6.29 1.61 -13.42
C VAL A 87 -5.48 1.20 -14.66
N ASN A 88 -4.86 2.16 -15.37
CA ASN A 88 -4.06 1.87 -16.57
C ASN A 88 -2.64 1.41 -16.23
N GLY A 89 -2.13 1.83 -15.08
CA GLY A 89 -0.83 1.45 -14.54
C GLY A 89 -0.89 0.29 -13.54
N ASP A 90 -2.00 -0.47 -13.51
CA ASP A 90 -2.33 -1.48 -12.50
C ASP A 90 -1.20 -2.51 -12.26
N PRO A 91 -0.48 -2.43 -11.11
CA PRO A 91 0.53 -3.42 -10.77
C PRO A 91 -0.06 -4.66 -10.07
N LEU A 92 -1.37 -4.73 -9.83
CA LEU A 92 -2.00 -5.78 -9.05
C LEU A 92 -2.32 -7.02 -9.88
N THR A 93 -2.05 -8.16 -9.26
CA THR A 93 -2.47 -9.48 -9.75
C THR A 93 -3.89 -9.79 -9.28
N HIS A 94 -4.50 -10.82 -9.86
CA HIS A 94 -5.82 -11.29 -9.43
C HIS A 94 -5.87 -11.69 -7.95
N GLU A 95 -4.81 -12.31 -7.44
CA GLU A 95 -4.67 -12.68 -6.03
C GLU A 95 -4.66 -11.44 -5.12
N ASP A 96 -4.00 -10.35 -5.54
CA ASP A 96 -4.00 -9.10 -4.79
C ASP A 96 -5.42 -8.50 -4.73
N TRP A 97 -6.16 -8.53 -5.85
CA TRP A 97 -7.54 -8.05 -5.88
C TRP A 97 -8.47 -8.90 -4.99
N GLN A 98 -8.27 -10.21 -4.93
CA GLN A 98 -9.00 -11.09 -4.00
C GLN A 98 -8.70 -10.73 -2.54
N PHE A 99 -7.42 -10.55 -2.20
CA PHE A 99 -7.01 -10.13 -0.87
C PHE A 99 -7.62 -8.77 -0.48
N VAL A 100 -7.57 -7.78 -1.37
CA VAL A 100 -8.17 -6.47 -1.13
C VAL A 100 -9.66 -6.60 -0.89
N ARG A 101 -10.38 -7.41 -1.69
CA ARG A 101 -11.81 -7.67 -1.49
C ARG A 101 -12.09 -8.21 -0.10
N GLU A 102 -11.44 -9.30 0.28
CA GLU A 102 -11.66 -9.97 1.56
C GLU A 102 -11.35 -9.03 2.74
N THR A 103 -10.28 -8.23 2.61
CA THR A 103 -9.90 -7.25 3.63
C THR A 103 -10.92 -6.12 3.72
N VAL A 104 -11.32 -5.51 2.61
CA VAL A 104 -12.31 -4.43 2.61
C VAL A 104 -13.65 -4.93 3.14
N ASP A 105 -14.09 -6.12 2.74
CA ASP A 105 -15.34 -6.73 3.24
C ASP A 105 -15.29 -6.94 4.77
N ALA A 106 -14.15 -7.36 5.32
CA ALA A 106 -13.98 -7.58 6.75
C ALA A 106 -14.06 -6.27 7.58
N PHE A 107 -13.66 -5.14 7.00
CA PHE A 107 -13.63 -3.83 7.67
C PHE A 107 -14.66 -2.83 7.16
N ALA A 108 -15.54 -3.22 6.24
CA ALA A 108 -16.44 -2.32 5.51
C ALA A 108 -17.33 -1.45 6.42
N VAL A 109 -17.73 -1.97 7.57
CA VAL A 109 -18.58 -1.27 8.54
C VAL A 109 -17.86 -0.08 9.20
N ASP A 110 -16.54 -0.16 9.31
CA ASP A 110 -15.69 0.84 9.97
C ASP A 110 -14.98 1.77 8.96
N MET A 111 -15.22 1.58 7.67
CA MET A 111 -14.65 2.37 6.58
C MET A 111 -15.63 3.42 6.07
N ASP A 112 -15.10 4.48 5.45
CA ASP A 112 -15.91 5.41 4.68
C ASP A 112 -16.56 4.67 3.50
N MET A 113 -17.89 4.80 3.39
CA MET A 113 -18.68 4.12 2.37
C MET A 113 -18.28 4.54 0.94
N ASP A 114 -17.80 5.77 0.75
CA ASP A 114 -17.31 6.22 -0.57
C ASP A 114 -16.05 5.45 -0.97
N VAL A 115 -15.17 5.14 -0.01
CA VAL A 115 -13.97 4.33 -0.23
C VAL A 115 -14.34 2.87 -0.49
N VAL A 116 -15.23 2.29 0.31
CA VAL A 116 -15.72 0.93 0.10
C VAL A 116 -16.31 0.79 -1.31
N ASN A 117 -17.23 1.68 -1.68
CA ASN A 117 -17.87 1.65 -3.00
C ASN A 117 -16.86 1.79 -4.13
N TYR A 118 -15.91 2.71 -4.01
CA TYR A 118 -14.85 2.89 -5.01
C TYR A 118 -14.04 1.62 -5.23
N ILE A 119 -13.54 1.01 -4.14
CA ILE A 119 -12.71 -0.19 -4.24
C ILE A 119 -13.53 -1.37 -4.78
N MET A 120 -14.79 -1.52 -4.37
CA MET A 120 -15.66 -2.60 -4.86
C MET A 120 -15.96 -2.48 -6.36
N VAL A 121 -16.15 -1.27 -6.89
CA VAL A 121 -16.28 -1.06 -8.35
C VAL A 121 -15.03 -1.55 -9.08
N LEU A 122 -13.84 -1.20 -8.59
CA LEU A 122 -12.58 -1.65 -9.18
C LEU A 122 -12.41 -3.18 -9.12
N ILE A 123 -12.75 -3.82 -8.00
CA ILE A 123 -12.70 -5.28 -7.83
C ILE A 123 -13.59 -5.98 -8.88
N VAL A 124 -14.81 -5.48 -9.09
CA VAL A 124 -15.76 -6.01 -10.08
C VAL A 124 -15.20 -5.86 -11.49
N GLU A 125 -14.68 -4.69 -11.84
CA GLU A 125 -14.09 -4.42 -13.16
C GLU A 125 -12.87 -5.30 -13.45
N LYS A 126 -12.10 -5.66 -12.42
CA LYS A 126 -10.92 -6.53 -12.52
C LYS A 126 -11.26 -8.02 -12.49
N GLY A 127 -12.54 -8.37 -12.36
CA GLY A 127 -13.02 -9.75 -12.42
C GLY A 127 -12.67 -10.59 -11.19
N ALA A 128 -12.42 -9.96 -10.04
CA ALA A 128 -12.17 -10.64 -8.76
C ALA A 128 -13.49 -10.89 -7.99
N LEU A 129 -14.45 -11.54 -8.66
CA LEU A 129 -15.76 -11.95 -8.11
C LEU A 129 -15.72 -13.37 -7.55
#